data_AF-A0A485L9F2-F1
#
_entry.id   AF-A0A485L9F2-F1
#
_cell.length_a   1.000
_cell.length_b   1.000
_cell.length_c   1.000
_cell.angle_alpha   90.00
_cell.angle_beta   90.00
_cell.angle_gamma   90.00
#
_symmetry.space_group_name_H-M   'P 1'
#
loop_
_entity.id
_entity.type
_entity.pdbx_description
1 polymer ?
#
loop_
_entity_poly.entity_id
_entity_poly.type
_entity_poly.pdbx_seq_one_letter_code
_entity_poly.pdbx_strand_id
1 'polypeptide(L)'
;MIKDVYYVPESLRREFSEHELAEFREQFQAFDTSGDGGVDADELAAMMALLDIHVERRELVDLVAVVDADGSGQIEFHEFVRMMSNLRRGQSTKLSKFIQMSKQAFEIREECRDLQTTPVVGCRANDKRERTCGNGACRSTARRHRRTKEPRFTSTSSLFGRDYPYEPPTVVLHTRIYHVNFIMLVDGTAPTEWLSALWTPDWRARSLIERLQHLLQTPEPDLMVPIYNARDVPPTIGTTARSFGIDCFNQYVEAPEAFARHARDLVRRQTEA
;
A
#
# COMPACT_ATOMS: atom_id res chain seq x y z
N MET A 1 42.00 15.87 4.47
CA MET A 1 40.61 16.16 4.85
C MET A 1 39.74 15.17 4.10
N ILE A 2 39.02 14.30 4.80
CA ILE A 2 38.03 13.43 4.17
C ILE A 2 36.86 14.33 3.80
N LYS A 3 36.59 14.52 2.50
CA LYS A 3 35.36 15.20 2.06
C LYS A 3 34.20 14.30 2.49
N ASP A 4 33.25 14.86 3.24
CA ASP A 4 31.98 14.18 3.46
C ASP A 4 31.27 14.08 2.11
N VAL A 5 31.17 12.88 1.55
CA VAL A 5 30.59 12.67 0.23
C VAL A 5 29.08 12.91 0.23
N TYR A 6 28.46 12.81 1.42
CA TYR A 6 27.05 13.11 1.64
C TYR A 6 26.84 14.50 2.28
N TYR A 7 27.67 15.48 1.90
CA TYR A 7 27.54 16.83 2.44
C TYR A 7 26.24 17.52 1.99
N VAL A 8 25.69 18.38 2.85
CA VAL A 8 24.54 19.23 2.53
C VAL A 8 24.91 20.70 2.79
N PRO A 9 24.78 21.60 1.80
CA PRO A 9 24.98 23.03 1.99
C PRO A 9 24.09 23.58 3.11
N GLU A 10 24.63 24.47 3.94
CA GLU A 10 23.91 25.07 5.08
C GLU A 10 22.57 25.72 4.67
N SER A 11 22.50 26.27 3.45
CA SER A 11 21.28 26.82 2.87
C SER A 11 20.16 25.79 2.74
N LEU A 12 20.47 24.57 2.27
CA LEU A 12 19.53 23.47 2.13
C LEU A 12 19.27 22.77 3.47
N ARG A 13 20.30 22.66 4.34
CA ARG A 13 20.18 22.03 5.65
C ARG A 13 19.09 22.69 6.51
N ARG A 14 18.96 24.02 6.42
CA ARG A 14 17.93 24.79 7.17
C ARG A 14 16.51 24.58 6.68
N GLU A 15 16.31 23.98 5.50
CA GLU A 15 14.98 23.74 4.95
C GLU A 15 14.34 22.44 5.46
N PHE A 16 15.14 21.53 6.03
CA PHE A 16 14.72 20.19 6.43
C PHE A 16 15.12 19.90 7.88
N SER A 17 14.34 19.05 8.54
CA SER A 17 14.73 18.48 9.83
C SER A 17 15.88 17.48 9.67
N GLU A 18 16.64 17.24 10.75
CA GLU A 18 17.70 16.22 10.75
C GLU A 18 17.16 14.82 10.43
N HIS A 19 15.90 14.54 10.80
CA HIS A 19 15.22 13.29 10.45
C HIS A 19 14.98 13.18 8.93
N GLU A 20 14.45 14.22 8.29
CA GLU A 20 14.26 14.24 6.83
C GLU A 20 15.59 14.10 6.07
N LEU A 21 16.65 14.76 6.55
CA LEU A 21 17.99 14.63 5.94
C LEU A 21 18.55 13.21 6.10
N ALA A 22 18.31 12.57 7.23
CA ALA A 22 18.67 11.16 7.44
C ALA A 22 17.89 10.25 6.49
N GLU A 23 16.59 10.44 6.33
CA GLU A 23 15.77 9.67 5.37
C GLU A 23 16.22 9.87 3.92
N PHE A 24 16.59 11.10 3.54
CA PHE A 24 17.11 11.38 2.20
C PHE A 24 18.45 10.67 1.98
N ARG A 25 19.30 10.62 3.01
CA ARG A 25 20.57 9.89 2.95
C ARG A 25 20.36 8.39 2.80
N GLU A 26 19.47 7.81 3.59
CA GLU A 26 19.15 6.38 3.49
C GLU A 26 18.58 6.03 2.11
N GLN A 27 17.67 6.85 1.58
CA GLN A 27 17.16 6.69 0.21
C GLN A 27 18.28 6.79 -0.81
N PHE A 28 19.11 7.82 -0.73
CA PHE A 28 20.23 8.01 -1.67
C PHE A 28 21.19 6.82 -1.67
N GLN A 29 21.53 6.29 -0.49
CA GLN A 29 22.36 5.11 -0.34
C GLN A 29 21.72 3.82 -0.89
N ALA A 30 20.39 3.77 -1.02
CA ALA A 30 19.73 2.67 -1.70
C ALA A 30 19.88 2.75 -3.23
N PHE A 31 20.14 3.95 -3.79
CA PHE A 31 20.44 4.14 -5.21
C PHE A 31 21.94 4.01 -5.51
N ASP A 32 22.79 4.62 -4.69
CA ASP A 32 24.26 4.61 -4.76
C ASP A 32 24.82 3.24 -4.35
N THR A 33 24.70 2.27 -5.25
CA THR A 33 25.14 0.88 -5.01
C THR A 33 26.66 0.75 -5.03
N SER A 34 27.36 1.65 -5.71
CA SER A 34 28.81 1.69 -5.77
C SER A 34 29.46 2.30 -4.52
N GLY A 35 28.72 3.14 -3.77
CA GLY A 35 29.18 3.84 -2.59
C GLY A 35 30.13 5.00 -2.91
N ASP A 36 30.12 5.50 -4.15
CA ASP A 36 30.98 6.60 -4.59
C ASP A 36 30.39 7.99 -4.23
N GLY A 37 29.14 8.01 -3.73
CA GLY A 37 28.40 9.19 -3.30
C GLY A 37 27.80 10.02 -4.43
N GLY A 38 27.80 9.48 -5.66
CA GLY A 38 26.98 9.89 -6.78
C GLY A 38 25.94 8.81 -7.10
N VAL A 39 24.91 9.17 -7.87
CA VAL A 39 24.03 8.20 -8.52
C VAL A 39 24.14 8.40 -10.02
N ASP A 40 24.69 7.41 -10.71
CA ASP A 40 24.83 7.45 -12.17
C ASP A 40 23.57 6.93 -12.90
N ALA A 41 23.58 7.03 -14.24
CA ALA A 41 22.46 6.59 -15.06
C ALA A 41 22.23 5.07 -15.03
N ASP A 42 23.28 4.27 -14.82
CA ASP A 42 23.21 2.82 -14.78
C ASP A 42 22.70 2.33 -13.40
N GLU A 43 23.08 2.99 -12.30
CA GLU A 43 22.52 2.79 -10.96
C GLU A 43 21.04 3.19 -10.89
N LEU A 44 20.68 4.34 -11.48
CA LEU A 44 19.29 4.73 -11.63
C LEU A 44 18.49 3.71 -12.46
N ALA A 45 19.09 3.15 -13.53
CA ALA A 45 18.47 2.09 -14.33
C ALA A 45 18.18 0.83 -13.51
N ALA A 46 19.13 0.40 -12.67
CA ALA A 46 18.97 -0.77 -11.83
C ALA A 46 17.80 -0.61 -10.86
N MET A 47 17.65 0.60 -10.29
CA MET A 47 16.53 0.92 -9.40
C MET A 47 15.19 0.99 -10.13
N MET A 48 15.16 1.56 -11.34
CA MET A 48 13.96 1.53 -12.18
C MET A 48 13.55 0.09 -12.57
N ALA A 49 14.52 -0.76 -12.90
CA ALA A 49 14.29 -2.17 -13.20
C ALA A 49 13.79 -2.94 -11.98
N LEU A 50 14.29 -2.64 -10.77
CA LEU A 50 13.76 -3.21 -9.53
C LEU A 50 12.26 -2.89 -9.41
N LEU A 51 11.85 -1.69 -9.80
CA LEU A 51 10.45 -1.24 -9.83
C LEU A 51 9.63 -1.76 -11.01
N ASP A 52 10.21 -2.56 -11.91
CA ASP A 52 9.60 -3.03 -13.17
C ASP A 52 9.28 -1.89 -14.16
N ILE A 53 9.88 -0.72 -13.95
CA ILE A 53 9.72 0.45 -14.81
C ILE A 53 10.85 0.42 -15.83
N HIS A 54 10.48 0.27 -17.10
CA HIS A 54 11.44 0.21 -18.19
C HIS A 54 11.59 1.61 -18.79
N VAL A 55 12.78 2.19 -18.66
CA VAL A 55 13.14 3.49 -19.23
C VAL A 55 14.32 3.31 -20.17
N GLU A 56 14.29 3.98 -21.31
CA GLU A 56 15.40 3.93 -22.26
C GLU A 56 16.63 4.63 -21.69
N ARG A 57 17.83 4.12 -21.99
CA ARG A 57 19.10 4.68 -21.49
C ARG A 57 19.25 6.17 -21.78
N ARG A 58 18.76 6.63 -22.94
CA ARG A 58 18.79 8.05 -23.29
C ARG A 58 17.95 8.90 -22.33
N GLU A 59 16.74 8.45 -21.99
CA GLU A 59 15.88 9.16 -21.05
C GLU A 59 16.49 9.14 -19.64
N LEU A 60 17.17 8.07 -19.24
CA LEU A 60 17.91 8.03 -17.96
C LEU A 60 19.01 9.08 -17.88
N VAL A 61 19.83 9.21 -18.93
CA VAL A 61 20.88 10.24 -19.00
C VAL A 61 20.26 11.64 -18.97
N ASP A 62 19.17 11.86 -19.70
CA ASP A 62 18.45 13.13 -19.67
C ASP A 62 17.88 13.44 -18.27
N LEU A 63 17.41 12.43 -17.53
CA LEU A 63 16.91 12.58 -16.16
C LEU A 63 18.03 12.97 -15.18
N VAL A 64 19.21 12.36 -15.30
CA VAL A 64 20.40 12.72 -14.50
C VAL A 64 20.82 14.15 -14.81
N ALA A 65 20.95 14.50 -16.09
CA ALA A 65 21.39 15.83 -16.53
C ALA A 65 20.46 16.98 -16.11
N VAL A 66 19.19 16.70 -15.81
CA VAL A 66 18.24 17.71 -15.29
C VAL A 66 18.55 18.10 -13.84
N VAL A 67 19.18 17.21 -13.08
CA VAL A 67 19.47 17.40 -11.65
C VAL A 67 20.94 17.76 -11.43
N ASP A 68 21.83 17.14 -12.19
CA ASP A 68 23.27 17.39 -12.25
C ASP A 68 23.55 18.84 -12.70
N ALA A 69 23.80 19.71 -11.73
CA ALA A 69 23.95 21.14 -11.93
C ALA A 69 25.40 21.54 -12.24
N ASP A 70 26.37 20.72 -11.81
CA ASP A 70 27.79 20.97 -12.03
C ASP A 70 28.39 20.16 -13.20
N GLY A 71 27.63 19.23 -13.78
CA GLY A 71 28.02 18.45 -14.94
C GLY A 71 28.95 17.28 -14.59
N SER A 72 28.86 16.75 -13.37
CA SER A 72 29.63 15.60 -12.91
C SER A 72 29.30 14.32 -13.69
N GLY A 73 28.12 14.26 -14.33
CA GLY A 73 27.58 13.07 -14.98
C GLY A 73 26.88 12.12 -14.00
N GLN A 74 26.78 12.50 -12.74
CA GLN A 74 26.10 11.76 -11.67
C GLN A 74 25.23 12.74 -10.87
N ILE A 75 24.31 12.22 -10.07
CA ILE A 75 23.57 13.04 -9.10
C ILE A 75 24.30 12.96 -7.77
N GLU A 76 24.93 14.04 -7.34
CA GLU A 76 25.55 14.09 -6.02
C GLU A 76 24.50 14.28 -4.92
N PHE A 77 24.80 13.88 -3.69
CA PHE A 77 23.84 13.95 -2.59
C PHE A 77 23.27 15.36 -2.36
N HIS A 78 24.11 16.38 -2.48
CA HIS A 78 23.67 17.76 -2.30
C HIS A 78 22.68 18.23 -3.38
N GLU A 79 22.79 17.70 -4.60
CA GLU A 79 21.89 17.95 -5.73
C GLU A 79 20.58 17.19 -5.57
N PHE A 80 20.66 15.96 -5.07
CA PHE A 80 19.49 15.18 -4.66
C PHE A 80 18.65 15.95 -3.61
N VAL A 81 19.28 16.48 -2.56
CA VAL A 81 18.58 17.28 -1.53
C VAL A 81 17.98 18.56 -2.14
N ARG A 82 18.69 19.21 -3.07
CA ARG A 82 18.16 20.37 -3.80
C ARG A 82 16.93 20.01 -4.63
N MET A 83 16.96 18.88 -5.32
CA MET A 83 15.83 18.34 -6.06
C MET A 83 14.62 18.06 -5.14
N MET A 84 14.84 17.54 -3.93
CA MET A 84 13.78 17.34 -2.94
C MET A 84 13.21 18.67 -2.41
N SER A 85 14.04 19.71 -2.24
CA SER A 85 13.57 21.07 -1.92
C SER A 85 12.67 21.63 -3.02
N ASN A 86 13.09 21.48 -4.28
CA ASN A 86 12.29 21.92 -5.43
C ASN A 86 10.95 21.17 -5.51
N LEU A 87 10.94 19.86 -5.26
CA LEU A 87 9.71 19.06 -5.16
C LEU A 87 8.75 19.62 -4.10
N ARG A 88 9.24 19.95 -2.89
CA ARG A 88 8.44 20.55 -1.81
C ARG A 88 7.88 21.93 -2.18
N ARG A 89 8.60 22.70 -2.99
CA ARG A 89 8.18 24.01 -3.52
C ARG A 89 7.24 23.90 -4.74
N GLY A 90 6.86 22.69 -5.15
CA GLY A 90 6.01 22.44 -6.31
C GLY A 90 6.75 22.44 -7.67
N GLN A 91 8.07 22.65 -7.66
CA GLN A 91 8.95 22.63 -8.84
C GLN A 91 9.48 21.21 -9.10
N SER A 92 8.55 20.27 -9.25
CA SER A 92 8.86 18.85 -9.37
C SER A 92 9.33 18.46 -10.78
N THR A 93 10.43 17.69 -10.87
CA THR A 93 10.92 17.09 -12.12
C THR A 93 10.31 15.69 -12.28
N LYS A 94 10.45 15.09 -13.48
CA LYS A 94 10.08 13.67 -13.68
C LYS A 94 10.82 12.77 -12.67
N LEU A 95 12.11 13.02 -12.48
CA LEU A 95 12.96 12.24 -11.60
C LEU A 95 12.57 12.42 -10.12
N SER A 96 12.29 13.64 -9.66
CA SER A 96 11.91 13.87 -8.25
C SER A 96 10.56 13.22 -7.90
N LYS A 97 9.61 13.23 -8.84
CA LYS A 97 8.34 12.49 -8.69
C LYS A 97 8.58 10.98 -8.66
N PHE A 98 9.43 10.48 -9.55
CA PHE A 98 9.77 9.06 -9.59
C PHE A 98 10.40 8.63 -8.25
N ILE A 99 11.38 9.37 -7.73
CA ILE A 99 12.05 9.05 -6.47
C ILE A 99 11.05 9.05 -5.32
N GLN A 100 10.17 10.06 -5.23
CA GLN A 100 9.13 10.09 -4.21
C GLN A 100 8.18 8.89 -4.30
N MET A 101 7.76 8.52 -5.52
CA MET A 101 6.92 7.33 -5.74
C MET A 101 7.67 6.03 -5.45
N SER A 102 8.97 5.97 -5.72
CA SER A 102 9.81 4.79 -5.51
C SER A 102 10.02 4.48 -4.03
N LYS A 103 10.18 5.50 -3.17
CA LYS A 103 10.28 5.35 -1.71
C LYS A 103 9.10 4.56 -1.18
N GLN A 104 7.90 5.02 -1.51
CA GLN A 104 6.65 4.39 -1.11
C GLN A 104 6.56 2.94 -1.63
N ALA A 105 6.92 2.71 -2.90
CA ALA A 105 6.91 1.37 -3.47
C ALA A 105 7.91 0.43 -2.78
N PHE A 106 9.07 0.92 -2.34
CA PHE A 106 10.06 0.13 -1.62
C PHE A 106 9.59 -0.22 -0.21
N GLU A 107 9.08 0.76 0.54
CA GLU A 107 8.50 0.54 1.87
C GLU A 107 7.40 -0.54 1.83
N ILE A 108 6.47 -0.42 0.87
CA ILE A 108 5.39 -1.41 0.68
C ILE A 108 5.95 -2.80 0.35
N ARG A 109 7.02 -2.88 -0.45
CA ARG A 109 7.66 -4.16 -0.80
C ARG A 109 8.37 -4.79 0.38
N GLU A 110 9.09 -4.01 1.17
CA GLU A 110 9.72 -4.50 2.40
C GLU A 110 8.66 -5.01 3.37
N GLU A 111 7.56 -4.28 3.53
CA GLU A 111 6.41 -4.74 4.32
C GLU A 111 5.80 -6.04 3.79
N CYS A 112 5.62 -6.15 2.47
CA CYS A 112 5.11 -7.38 1.84
C CYS A 112 6.08 -8.55 2.02
N ARG A 113 7.39 -8.30 1.94
CA ARG A 113 8.43 -9.30 2.16
C ARG A 113 8.44 -9.76 3.62
N ASP A 114 8.35 -8.84 4.57
CA ASP A 114 8.23 -9.18 6.01
C ASP A 114 6.97 -10.02 6.27
N LEU A 115 5.86 -9.73 5.60
CA LEU A 115 4.65 -10.56 5.71
C LEU A 115 4.78 -11.95 5.06
N GLN A 116 5.71 -12.13 4.11
CA GLN A 116 6.02 -13.44 3.53
C GLN A 116 6.94 -14.26 4.46
N THR A 117 7.93 -13.62 5.07
CA THR A 117 8.88 -14.27 5.99
C THR A 117 8.25 -14.54 7.36
N THR A 118 7.48 -13.57 7.88
CA THR A 118 6.80 -13.59 9.18
C THR A 118 5.29 -13.40 8.98
N PRO A 119 4.56 -14.41 8.49
CA PRO A 119 3.14 -14.26 8.17
C PRO A 119 2.28 -14.02 9.40
N VAL A 120 1.24 -13.19 9.24
CA VAL A 120 0.19 -13.04 10.25
C VAL A 120 -0.48 -14.40 10.49
N VAL A 121 -0.79 -14.69 11.76
CA VAL A 121 -1.38 -15.96 12.18
C VAL A 121 -2.65 -16.25 11.38
N GLY A 122 -2.71 -17.45 10.78
CA GLY A 122 -3.87 -17.84 9.98
C GLY A 122 -3.96 -17.11 8.63
N CYS A 123 -2.91 -16.42 8.18
CA CYS A 123 -2.85 -15.79 6.86
C CYS A 123 -1.59 -16.17 6.07
N ARG A 124 -1.65 -15.97 4.76
CA ARG A 124 -0.48 -15.91 3.87
C ARG A 124 -0.60 -14.60 3.10
N ALA A 125 0.40 -13.76 3.19
CA ALA A 125 0.54 -12.61 2.31
C ALA A 125 1.44 -12.99 1.14
N ASN A 126 1.11 -12.48 -0.04
CA ASN A 126 2.00 -12.49 -1.19
C ASN A 126 1.98 -11.09 -1.82
N ASP A 127 3.14 -10.60 -2.21
CA ASP A 127 3.22 -9.48 -3.14
C ASP A 127 2.50 -9.86 -4.45
N LYS A 128 1.54 -9.04 -4.87
CA LYS A 128 0.90 -9.15 -6.18
C LYS A 128 1.12 -7.85 -6.93
N ARG A 129 1.79 -7.95 -8.08
CA ARG A 129 1.85 -6.87 -9.06
C ARG A 129 0.49 -6.76 -9.77
N GLU A 130 -0.36 -5.85 -9.33
CA GLU A 130 -1.53 -5.44 -10.11
C GLU A 130 -1.12 -4.32 -11.07
N ARG A 131 -1.29 -4.53 -12.38
CA ARG A 131 -0.92 -3.55 -13.43
C ARG A 131 -1.61 -2.19 -13.26
N THR A 132 -2.69 -2.14 -12.49
CA THR A 132 -3.56 -0.98 -12.26
C THR A 132 -3.12 -0.10 -11.08
N CYS A 133 -2.28 -0.60 -10.16
CA CYS A 133 -1.86 0.15 -8.98
C CYS A 133 -0.36 0.43 -9.04
N GLY A 134 0.02 1.65 -9.44
CA GLY A 134 1.40 2.06 -9.65
C GLY A 134 2.31 1.99 -8.41
N ASN A 135 1.75 1.73 -7.23
CA ASN A 135 2.45 1.72 -5.94
C ASN A 135 2.49 0.33 -5.27
N GLY A 136 1.98 -0.71 -5.93
CA GLY A 136 2.00 -2.10 -5.42
C GLY A 136 0.70 -2.56 -4.74
N ALA A 137 0.58 -3.87 -4.54
CA ALA A 137 -0.56 -4.46 -3.84
C ALA A 137 -0.12 -5.67 -3.00
N CYS A 138 -0.68 -5.79 -1.80
CA CYS A 138 -0.46 -6.93 -0.92
C CYS A 138 -1.69 -7.82 -0.95
N ARG A 139 -1.56 -9.05 -1.44
CA ARG A 139 -2.64 -10.03 -1.34
C ARG A 139 -2.48 -10.85 -0.08
N SER A 140 -3.44 -10.73 0.83
CA SER A 140 -3.58 -11.63 1.96
C SER A 140 -4.62 -12.71 1.64
N THR A 141 -4.34 -13.93 2.09
CA THR A 141 -5.23 -15.08 1.97
C THR A 141 -5.25 -15.83 3.28
N ALA A 142 -6.42 -15.93 3.92
CA ALA A 142 -6.58 -16.72 5.14
C ALA A 142 -6.15 -18.18 4.89
N ARG A 143 -5.48 -18.86 5.84
CA ARG A 143 -4.99 -20.26 5.82
C ARG A 143 -5.93 -21.23 6.56
N ARG A 144 -5.88 -22.54 6.24
CA ARG A 144 -6.87 -23.52 6.77
C ARG A 144 -6.44 -23.78 8.18
N HIS A 145 -7.37 -23.66 9.10
CA HIS A 145 -7.17 -24.35 10.35
C HIS A 145 -7.25 -25.86 10.08
N ARG A 146 -6.12 -26.58 10.26
CA ARG A 146 -6.01 -28.02 10.02
C ARG A 146 -7.02 -28.87 10.81
N ARG A 147 -7.55 -28.35 11.94
CA ARG A 147 -8.42 -29.11 12.86
C ARG A 147 -9.92 -28.89 12.65
N THR A 148 -10.39 -27.68 12.39
CA THR A 148 -11.83 -27.36 12.43
C THR A 148 -12.57 -27.55 11.11
N LYS A 149 -11.86 -27.73 9.98
CA LYS A 149 -12.43 -27.85 8.61
C LYS A 149 -13.38 -26.72 8.18
N GLU A 150 -13.54 -25.64 8.96
CA GLU A 150 -14.46 -24.55 8.65
C GLU A 150 -14.08 -23.84 7.32
N PRO A 151 -15.08 -23.47 6.49
CA PRO A 151 -14.84 -22.70 5.28
C PRO A 151 -14.30 -21.31 5.63
N ARG A 152 -13.27 -20.86 4.92
CA ARG A 152 -12.53 -19.62 5.22
C ARG A 152 -13.11 -18.42 4.51
N PHE A 153 -13.25 -17.30 5.20
CA PHE A 153 -13.34 -16.00 4.55
C PHE A 153 -12.03 -15.68 3.81
N THR A 154 -12.14 -15.77 2.48
CA THR A 154 -11.72 -14.83 1.42
C THR A 154 -10.28 -14.37 1.30
N SER A 155 -9.81 -14.35 0.05
CA SER A 155 -8.61 -13.60 -0.33
C SER A 155 -8.97 -12.12 -0.43
N THR A 156 -8.13 -11.28 0.14
CA THR A 156 -8.24 -9.82 0.05
C THR A 156 -6.97 -9.25 -0.57
N SER A 157 -7.08 -8.20 -1.37
CA SER A 157 -5.95 -7.37 -1.80
C SER A 157 -6.04 -6.02 -1.09
N SER A 158 -4.92 -5.53 -0.59
CA SER A 158 -4.74 -4.14 -0.18
C SER A 158 -4.03 -3.40 -1.32
N LEU A 159 -4.69 -2.43 -1.92
CA LEU A 159 -4.16 -1.58 -2.98
C LEU A 159 -3.65 -0.28 -2.36
N PHE A 160 -2.34 -0.05 -2.44
CA PHE A 160 -1.71 1.08 -1.77
C PHE A 160 -1.82 2.33 -2.65
N GLY A 161 -2.42 3.39 -2.09
CA GLY A 161 -2.56 4.69 -2.75
C GLY A 161 -1.24 5.47 -2.80
N ARG A 162 -1.29 6.69 -3.35
CA ARG A 162 -0.13 7.60 -3.41
C ARG A 162 0.18 8.29 -2.09
N ASP A 163 -0.78 8.35 -1.20
CA ASP A 163 -0.64 9.02 0.09
C ASP A 163 -0.39 8.03 1.24
N TYR A 164 -0.15 6.75 0.95
CA TYR A 164 0.26 5.76 1.94
C TYR A 164 1.64 6.14 2.56
N PRO A 165 1.84 6.06 3.89
CA PRO A 165 0.95 5.52 4.91
C PRO A 165 0.05 6.56 5.58
N TYR A 166 -0.08 7.78 5.07
CA TYR A 166 -0.98 8.80 5.63
C TYR A 166 -2.46 8.55 5.27
N GLU A 167 -2.70 7.91 4.13
CA GLU A 167 -4.02 7.37 3.77
C GLU A 167 -4.01 5.83 3.77
N PRO A 168 -5.12 5.19 4.20
CA PRO A 168 -5.22 3.74 4.21
C PRO A 168 -5.26 3.15 2.79
N PRO A 169 -4.74 1.92 2.59
CA PRO A 169 -4.93 1.18 1.35
C PRO A 169 -6.42 0.90 1.06
N THR A 170 -6.79 0.84 -0.21
CA THR A 170 -8.11 0.36 -0.64
C THR A 170 -8.18 -1.15 -0.49
N VAL A 171 -9.23 -1.67 0.14
CA VAL A 171 -9.42 -3.11 0.32
C VAL A 171 -10.29 -3.68 -0.80
N VAL A 172 -9.82 -4.76 -1.43
CA VAL A 172 -10.54 -5.50 -2.48
C VAL A 172 -10.79 -6.93 -1.99
N LEU A 173 -12.04 -7.36 -2.08
CA LEU A 173 -12.46 -8.73 -1.77
C LEU A 173 -12.49 -9.55 -3.07
N HIS A 174 -11.82 -10.70 -3.08
CA HIS A 174 -11.78 -11.59 -4.25
C HIS A 174 -12.82 -12.72 -4.19
N THR A 175 -13.66 -12.71 -3.17
CA THR A 175 -14.65 -13.76 -2.92
C THR A 175 -15.83 -13.10 -2.23
N ARG A 176 -17.05 -13.45 -2.65
CA ARG A 176 -18.25 -12.83 -2.08
C ARG A 176 -18.42 -13.31 -0.64
N ILE A 177 -18.74 -12.37 0.24
CA ILE A 177 -18.98 -12.63 1.67
C ILE A 177 -20.34 -12.09 2.09
N TYR A 178 -20.83 -12.66 3.19
CA TYR A 178 -21.96 -12.14 3.92
C TYR A 178 -21.43 -11.68 5.28
N HIS A 179 -21.22 -10.38 5.44
CA HIS A 179 -20.49 -9.82 6.57
C HIS A 179 -21.06 -8.45 6.99
N VAL A 180 -21.01 -8.16 8.29
CA VAL A 180 -21.54 -6.91 8.86
C VAL A 180 -20.64 -5.71 8.51
N ASN A 181 -19.32 -5.87 8.64
CA ASN A 181 -18.35 -4.79 8.40
C ASN A 181 -17.87 -4.64 6.95
N PHE A 182 -18.22 -5.56 6.05
CA PHE A 182 -17.67 -5.61 4.70
C PHE A 182 -18.77 -5.88 3.68
N ILE A 183 -18.89 -4.99 2.69
CA ILE A 183 -19.78 -5.15 1.55
C ILE A 183 -18.92 -5.15 0.30
N MET A 184 -19.01 -6.21 -0.51
CA MET A 184 -18.31 -6.27 -1.79
C MET A 184 -19.12 -5.53 -2.85
N LEU A 185 -18.53 -4.49 -3.45
CA LEU A 185 -19.11 -3.78 -4.60
C LEU A 185 -18.91 -4.58 -5.90
N VAL A 186 -19.52 -4.11 -6.99
CA VAL A 186 -19.45 -4.75 -8.32
C VAL A 186 -18.02 -4.86 -8.85
N ASP A 187 -17.15 -3.90 -8.52
CA ASP A 187 -15.73 -3.89 -8.89
C ASP A 187 -14.85 -4.72 -7.93
N GLY A 188 -15.44 -5.32 -6.90
CA GLY A 188 -14.75 -6.11 -5.87
C GLY A 188 -14.21 -5.28 -4.70
N THR A 189 -14.25 -3.95 -4.76
CA THR A 189 -13.82 -3.11 -3.63
C THR A 189 -14.76 -3.28 -2.44
N ALA A 190 -14.22 -3.10 -1.24
CA ALA A 190 -15.00 -3.01 -0.02
C ALA A 190 -14.91 -1.56 0.51
N PRO A 191 -16.05 -0.88 0.73
CA PRO A 191 -16.06 0.39 1.43
C PRO A 191 -15.50 0.19 2.84
N THR A 192 -14.44 0.92 3.17
CA THR A 192 -13.78 0.88 4.47
C THR A 192 -13.63 2.29 5.02
N GLU A 193 -14.67 3.12 5.00
CA GLU A 193 -14.58 4.48 5.57
C GLU A 193 -14.29 4.45 7.08
N TRP A 194 -14.70 3.37 7.76
CA TRP A 194 -14.30 3.13 9.16
C TRP A 194 -12.78 3.01 9.33
N LEU A 195 -12.06 2.54 8.30
CA LEU A 195 -10.61 2.43 8.33
C LEU A 195 -9.99 3.82 8.35
N SER A 196 -10.49 4.77 7.57
CA SER A 196 -10.01 6.15 7.57
C SER A 196 -10.11 6.83 8.94
N ALA A 197 -11.11 6.48 9.75
CA ALA A 197 -11.26 7.01 11.11
C ALA A 197 -10.30 6.39 12.14
N LEU A 198 -9.84 5.15 11.89
CA LEU A 198 -8.93 4.42 12.77
C LEU A 198 -7.46 4.47 12.31
N TRP A 199 -7.23 4.87 11.06
CA TRP A 199 -5.93 4.83 10.43
C TRP A 199 -5.01 5.90 11.01
N THR A 200 -3.86 5.49 11.52
CA THR A 200 -2.76 6.39 11.86
C THR A 200 -1.55 6.06 10.98
N PRO A 201 -0.64 7.01 10.72
CA PRO A 201 0.58 6.74 9.95
C PRO A 201 1.55 5.74 10.59
N ASP A 202 1.26 5.23 11.78
CA ASP A 202 1.99 4.11 12.40
C ASP A 202 1.45 2.74 11.94
N TRP A 203 0.26 2.71 11.33
CA TRP A 203 -0.30 1.49 10.74
C TRP A 203 0.43 1.12 9.46
N ARG A 204 0.64 -0.17 9.30
CA ARG A 204 1.32 -0.78 8.16
C ARG A 204 0.49 -1.93 7.58
N ALA A 205 0.92 -2.53 6.49
CA ALA A 205 0.23 -3.65 5.84
C ALA A 205 -0.11 -4.78 6.82
N ARG A 206 0.79 -5.05 7.79
CA ARG A 206 0.56 -6.02 8.87
C ARG A 206 -0.64 -5.67 9.74
N SER A 207 -0.66 -4.47 10.33
CA SER A 207 -1.73 -4.02 11.22
C SER A 207 -3.08 -4.01 10.50
N LEU A 208 -3.08 -3.62 9.21
CA LEU A 208 -4.25 -3.73 8.36
C LEU A 208 -4.74 -5.17 8.23
N ILE A 209 -3.86 -6.11 7.84
CA ILE A 209 -4.23 -7.53 7.68
C ILE A 209 -4.74 -8.12 8.99
N GLU A 210 -4.09 -7.81 10.12
CA GLU A 210 -4.53 -8.24 11.45
C GLU A 210 -5.92 -7.71 11.78
N ARG A 211 -6.20 -6.43 11.51
CA ARG A 211 -7.52 -5.82 11.73
C ARG A 211 -8.59 -6.43 10.82
N LEU A 212 -8.28 -6.65 9.54
CA LEU A 212 -9.19 -7.32 8.60
C LEU A 212 -9.52 -8.75 9.07
N GLN A 213 -8.50 -9.51 9.49
CA GLN A 213 -8.72 -10.86 10.02
C GLN A 213 -9.54 -10.86 11.31
N HIS A 214 -9.30 -9.91 12.20
CA HIS A 214 -10.08 -9.77 13.42
C HIS A 214 -11.55 -9.52 13.09
N LEU A 215 -11.86 -8.53 12.26
CA LEU A 215 -13.23 -8.19 11.90
C LEU A 215 -13.96 -9.33 11.18
N LEU A 216 -13.28 -10.09 10.32
CA LEU A 216 -13.84 -11.27 9.66
C LEU A 216 -14.19 -12.41 10.64
N GLN A 217 -13.52 -12.47 11.80
CA GLN A 217 -13.77 -13.49 12.83
C GLN A 217 -14.75 -13.00 13.91
N THR A 218 -14.63 -11.73 14.26
CA THR A 218 -15.38 -11.06 15.33
C THR A 218 -15.96 -9.78 14.75
N PRO A 219 -17.17 -9.84 14.16
CA PRO A 219 -17.81 -8.67 13.58
C PRO A 219 -18.08 -7.61 14.65
N GLU A 220 -17.78 -6.35 14.34
CA GLU A 220 -17.97 -5.19 15.23
C GLU A 220 -19.02 -4.25 14.63
N PRO A 221 -20.31 -4.38 14.99
CA PRO A 221 -21.38 -3.63 14.31
C PRO A 221 -21.25 -2.10 14.39
N ASP A 222 -20.55 -1.56 15.39
CA ASP A 222 -20.35 -0.13 15.56
C ASP A 222 -19.51 0.49 14.42
N LEU A 223 -18.67 -0.29 13.74
CA LEU A 223 -17.89 0.17 12.59
C LEU A 223 -18.71 0.20 11.28
N MET A 224 -19.99 -0.13 11.33
CA MET A 224 -20.85 -0.17 10.16
C MET A 224 -21.43 1.21 9.78
N VAL A 225 -21.46 2.13 10.74
CA VAL A 225 -22.12 3.45 10.65
C VAL A 225 -21.68 4.29 9.42
N PRO A 226 -20.43 4.24 8.93
CA PRO A 226 -20.04 4.97 7.72
C PRO A 226 -20.61 4.42 6.39
N ILE A 227 -20.88 3.11 6.29
CA ILE A 227 -21.35 2.46 5.05
C ILE A 227 -22.78 2.93 4.67
N TYR A 228 -23.57 3.32 5.68
CA TYR A 228 -24.95 3.80 5.51
C TYR A 228 -25.08 5.21 4.94
N ASN A 229 -23.99 5.98 4.91
CA ASN A 229 -23.94 7.35 4.38
C ASN A 229 -23.31 7.43 2.99
N ALA A 230 -22.77 6.33 2.46
CA ALA A 230 -22.15 6.28 1.13
C ALA A 230 -23.21 6.24 0.01
N ARG A 231 -22.87 6.83 -1.15
CA ARG A 231 -23.74 6.87 -2.35
C ARG A 231 -24.17 5.46 -2.75
N ASP A 232 -25.43 5.31 -3.20
CA ASP A 232 -26.05 4.03 -3.62
C ASP A 232 -25.32 3.36 -4.80
N VAL A 233 -24.19 2.71 -4.54
CA VAL A 233 -23.55 1.79 -5.47
C VAL A 233 -24.11 0.38 -5.20
N PRO A 234 -24.71 -0.29 -6.20
CA PRO A 234 -25.27 -1.61 -5.99
C PRO A 234 -24.15 -2.67 -5.84
N PRO A 235 -24.15 -3.52 -4.80
CA PRO A 235 -23.26 -4.68 -4.67
C PRO A 235 -23.68 -5.84 -5.58
N THR A 236 -24.96 -5.88 -5.98
CA THR A 236 -25.51 -6.81 -6.98
C THR A 236 -26.58 -6.10 -7.81
N ILE A 237 -26.84 -6.57 -9.03
CA ILE A 237 -27.88 -6.00 -9.90
C ILE A 237 -29.23 -6.05 -9.17
N GLY A 238 -29.81 -4.88 -8.90
CA GLY A 238 -31.12 -4.74 -8.23
C GLY A 238 -31.10 -4.61 -6.71
N THR A 239 -29.94 -4.70 -6.04
CA THR A 239 -29.80 -4.50 -4.59
C THR A 239 -28.85 -3.34 -4.32
N THR A 240 -29.16 -2.42 -3.40
CA THR A 240 -28.22 -1.35 -3.02
C THR A 240 -27.27 -1.81 -1.90
N ALA A 241 -26.09 -1.19 -1.78
CA ALA A 241 -25.16 -1.52 -0.70
C ALA A 241 -25.82 -1.28 0.67
N ARG A 242 -26.64 -0.23 0.74
CA ARG A 242 -27.44 0.11 1.90
C ARG A 242 -28.40 -0.99 2.30
N SER A 243 -29.25 -1.48 1.39
CA SER A 243 -30.25 -2.50 1.74
C SER A 243 -29.59 -3.81 2.15
N PHE A 244 -28.54 -4.23 1.43
CA PHE A 244 -27.77 -5.42 1.78
C PHE A 244 -27.10 -5.30 3.17
N GLY A 245 -26.53 -4.14 3.49
CA GLY A 245 -25.95 -3.87 4.81
C GLY A 245 -26.96 -3.96 5.95
N ILE A 246 -28.16 -3.37 5.77
CA ILE A 246 -29.25 -3.44 6.76
C ILE A 246 -29.65 -4.90 7.01
N ASP A 247 -29.84 -5.68 5.94
CA ASP A 247 -30.25 -7.09 6.04
C ASP A 247 -29.20 -7.92 6.77
N CYS A 248 -27.90 -7.74 6.43
CA CYS A 248 -26.78 -8.35 7.13
C CYS A 248 -26.78 -8.03 8.63
N PHE A 249 -26.96 -6.74 8.97
CA PHE A 249 -26.98 -6.30 10.37
C PHE A 249 -28.14 -6.88 11.16
N ASN A 250 -29.36 -6.77 10.63
CA ASN A 250 -30.55 -7.25 11.30
C ASN A 250 -30.43 -8.76 11.55
N GLN A 251 -29.99 -9.53 10.56
CA GLN A 251 -29.79 -10.97 10.74
C GLN A 251 -28.68 -11.29 11.75
N TYR A 252 -27.61 -10.50 11.81
CA TYR A 252 -26.56 -10.67 12.81
C TYR A 252 -27.07 -10.43 14.23
N VAL A 253 -27.89 -9.39 14.43
CA VAL A 253 -28.45 -9.02 15.74
C VAL A 253 -29.56 -10.00 16.17
N GLU A 254 -30.48 -10.33 15.27
CA GLU A 254 -31.66 -11.13 15.58
C GLU A 254 -31.36 -12.64 15.63
N ALA A 255 -30.43 -13.13 14.80
CA ALA A 255 -30.17 -14.56 14.63
C ALA A 255 -28.69 -14.86 14.31
N PRO A 256 -27.76 -14.61 15.25
CA PRO A 256 -26.31 -14.69 15.02
C PRO A 256 -25.83 -16.08 14.55
N GLU A 257 -26.44 -17.16 15.04
CA GLU A 257 -26.10 -18.51 14.57
C GLU A 257 -26.54 -18.75 13.13
N ALA A 258 -27.71 -18.24 12.74
CA ALA A 258 -28.22 -18.36 11.38
C ALA A 258 -27.38 -17.52 10.41
N PHE A 259 -27.01 -16.32 10.82
CA PHE A 259 -26.05 -15.48 10.12
C PHE A 259 -24.73 -16.21 9.87
N ALA A 260 -24.12 -16.79 10.93
CA ALA A 260 -22.85 -17.50 10.82
C ALA A 260 -22.95 -18.75 9.93
N ARG A 261 -24.08 -19.47 9.93
CA ARG A 261 -24.34 -20.57 8.99
C ARG A 261 -24.43 -20.06 7.55
N HIS A 262 -25.21 -19.00 7.31
CA HIS A 262 -25.39 -18.43 5.98
C HIS A 262 -24.06 -17.93 5.38
N ALA A 263 -23.27 -17.22 6.17
CA ALA A 263 -21.96 -16.72 5.74
C ALA A 263 -20.99 -17.86 5.38
N ARG A 264 -20.96 -18.93 6.19
CA ARG A 264 -20.16 -20.15 5.89
C ARG A 264 -20.62 -20.86 4.62
N ASP A 265 -21.93 -20.99 4.41
CA ASP A 265 -22.50 -21.64 3.23
C ASP A 265 -22.22 -20.86 1.94
N LEU A 266 -22.33 -19.53 1.98
CA LEU A 266 -22.04 -18.67 0.83
C LEU A 266 -20.60 -18.84 0.34
N VAL A 267 -19.65 -18.87 1.27
CA VAL A 267 -18.23 -19.08 0.97
C VAL A 267 -17.99 -20.49 0.46
N ARG A 268 -18.56 -21.53 1.10
CA ARG A 268 -18.38 -22.93 0.69
C ARG A 268 -18.80 -23.16 -0.76
N ARG A 269 -19.99 -22.67 -1.15
CA ARG A 269 -20.53 -22.81 -2.51
C ARG A 269 -19.62 -22.21 -3.58
N GLN A 270 -18.86 -21.17 -3.24
CA GLN A 270 -17.93 -20.52 -4.17
C GLN A 270 -16.57 -21.23 -4.27
N THR A 271 -16.16 -21.97 -3.24
CA THR A 271 -14.90 -22.72 -3.26
C THR A 271 -15.02 -24.11 -3.88
N GLU A 272 -16.25 -24.63 -4.00
CA GLU A 272 -16.56 -25.94 -4.58
C GLU A 272 -17.01 -25.86 -6.06
N ALA A 273 -17.25 -24.66 -6.57
CA ALA A 273 -17.60 -24.36 -7.97
C ALA A 273 -16.37 -23.97 -8.79
#